data_AF-A0A967SQW4-F1
#
_entry.id   AF-A0A967SQW4-F1
#
_cell.length_a   1.000
_cell.length_b   1.000
_cell.length_c   1.000
_cell.angle_alpha   90.00
_cell.angle_beta   90.00
_cell.angle_gamma   90.00
#
_symmetry.space_group_name_H-M   'P 1'
#
loop_
_entity.id
_entity.type
_entity.pdbx_description
1 polymer ?
#
loop_
_entity_poly.entity_id
_entity_poly.type
_entity_poly.pdbx_seq_one_letter_code
_entity_poly.pdbx_strand_id
1 'polypeptide(L)' 'GRGLARVLVLLPWAVPTAVAALVWRFMFEGEAGIANGLLTAAGLLDRPIVWFTGSVTAWVPVMLGDVWKMTPFV' A
#
# COMPACT_ATOMS: atom_id res chain seq x y z
N GLY A 1 18.86 -0.19 17.73
CA GLY A 1 17.65 -0.88 17.24
C GLY A 1 16.35 -0.18 17.63
N ARG A 2 16.05 -0.07 18.93
CA ARG A 2 14.74 0.40 19.46
C ARG A 2 14.26 1.77 18.96
N GLY A 3 15.18 2.73 18.76
CA GLY A 3 14.84 4.06 18.22
C GLY A 3 14.34 4.02 16.78
N LEU A 4 15.05 3.31 15.90
CA LEU A 4 14.66 3.15 14.49
C LEU A 4 13.33 2.40 14.34
N ALA A 5 13.14 1.33 15.13
CA ALA A 5 11.88 0.60 15.14
C ALA A 5 10.70 1.50 15.55
N ARG A 6 10.88 2.35 16.57
CA ARG A 6 9.85 3.32 17.00
C ARG A 6 9.53 4.34 15.90
N VAL A 7 10.54 4.86 15.21
CA VAL A 7 10.32 5.80 14.09
C VAL A 7 9.55 5.13 12.97
N LEU A 8 9.92 3.92 12.56
CA LEU A 8 9.23 3.18 11.48
C LEU A 8 7.77 2.89 11.82
N VAL A 9 7.48 2.55 13.08
CA VAL A 9 6.11 2.29 13.54
C VAL A 9 5.28 3.56 13.64
N LEU A 10 5.86 4.71 14.02
CA LEU A 10 5.11 5.97 14.14
C LEU A 10 4.98 6.76 12.84
N LEU A 11 5.79 6.43 11.83
CA LEU A 11 5.80 7.08 10.52
C LEU A 11 4.42 7.14 9.85
N PRO A 12 3.60 6.07 9.84
CA PRO A 12 2.28 6.12 9.21
C PRO A 12 1.39 7.19 9.82
N TRP A 13 1.42 7.39 11.14
CA TRP A 13 0.59 8.39 11.80
C TRP A 13 0.96 9.83 11.42
N ALA A 14 2.24 10.14 11.33
CA ALA A 14 2.72 11.49 11.04
C ALA A 14 2.34 12.01 9.64
N VAL A 15 2.06 11.12 8.69
CA VAL A 15 1.71 11.47 7.31
C VAL A 15 0.23 11.86 7.19
N PRO A 16 -0.16 13.01 6.62
CA PRO A 16 -1.57 13.34 6.41
C PRO A 16 -2.30 12.27 5.57
N THR A 17 -3.56 11.99 5.89
CA THR A 17 -4.34 10.90 5.26
C THR A 17 -4.39 11.02 3.73
N ALA A 18 -4.55 12.24 3.19
CA ALA A 18 -4.57 12.47 1.75
C ALA A 18 -3.23 12.11 1.08
N VAL A 19 -2.10 12.40 1.74
CA VAL A 19 -0.77 12.06 1.24
C VAL A 19 -0.56 10.55 1.26
N ALA A 20 -0.96 9.88 2.35
CA ALA A 20 -0.91 8.43 2.43
C ALA A 20 -1.75 7.78 1.32
N ALA A 21 -2.98 8.23 1.12
CA ALA A 21 -3.85 7.73 0.05
C ALA A 21 -3.22 7.90 -1.34
N LEU A 22 -2.52 9.02 -1.59
CA LEU A 22 -1.83 9.26 -2.86
C LEU A 22 -0.63 8.31 -3.05
N VAL A 23 0.15 8.06 -1.99
CA VAL A 23 1.25 7.08 -2.03
C VAL A 23 0.72 5.69 -2.36
N TRP A 24 -0.31 5.23 -1.66
CA TRP A 24 -0.95 3.93 -1.93
C TRP A 24 -1.58 3.88 -3.33
N ARG A 25 -2.18 4.97 -3.81
CA ARG A 25 -2.65 5.07 -5.19
C ARG A 25 -1.53 4.84 -6.20
N PHE A 26 -0.39 5.53 -6.04
CA PHE A 26 0.75 5.35 -6.95
C PHE A 26 1.36 3.96 -6.86
N MET A 27 1.43 3.38 -5.66
CA MET A 27 1.94 2.02 -5.48
C MET A 27 1.08 0.96 -6.20
N PHE A 28 -0.23 1.18 -6.26
CA PHE A 28 -1.21 0.29 -6.88
C PHE A 28 -1.70 0.81 -8.24
N GLU A 29 -0.91 1.66 -8.89
CA GLU A 29 -1.20 2.08 -10.26
C GLU A 29 -1.15 0.87 -11.21
N GLY A 30 -2.04 0.84 -12.21
CA GLY A 30 -2.27 -0.36 -13.02
C GLY A 30 -1.06 -0.76 -13.87
N GLU A 31 -0.43 0.19 -14.55
CA GLU A 31 0.65 -0.10 -15.50
C GLU A 31 2.05 -0.02 -14.88
N ALA A 32 2.30 0.98 -14.03
CA ALA A 32 3.63 1.29 -13.50
C ALA A 32 3.71 1.16 -11.97
N GLY A 33 2.67 0.66 -11.31
CA GLY A 33 2.63 0.51 -9.86
C GLY A 33 3.62 -0.55 -9.38
N ILE A 34 4.36 -0.22 -8.32
CA ILE A 34 5.33 -1.13 -7.71
C ILE A 34 4.68 -2.44 -7.24
N ALA A 35 3.40 -2.42 -6.85
CA ALA A 35 2.68 -3.61 -6.43
C ALA A 35 2.56 -4.64 -7.56
N ASN A 36 2.13 -4.21 -8.75
CA ASN A 36 2.04 -5.10 -9.92
C ASN A 36 3.44 -5.60 -10.33
N GLY A 37 4.45 -4.71 -10.31
CA GLY A 37 5.83 -5.08 -10.62
C GLY A 37 6.37 -6.18 -9.71
N LEU A 38 6.20 -6.02 -8.39
CA LEU A 38 6.64 -7.01 -7.41
C LEU A 38 5.87 -8.33 -7.51
N LEU A 39 4.55 -8.28 -7.68
CA LEU A 39 3.72 -9.48 -7.76
C LEU A 39 3.95 -10.27 -9.06
N THR A 40 4.17 -9.57 -10.18
CA THR A 40 4.53 -10.21 -11.46
C THR A 40 5.93 -10.81 -11.38
N ALA A 41 6.90 -10.08 -10.81
CA ALA A 41 8.27 -10.58 -10.62
C ALA A 41 8.33 -11.80 -9.68
N ALA A 42 7.43 -11.87 -8.70
CA ALA A 42 7.28 -13.02 -7.82
C ALA A 42 6.53 -14.21 -8.47
N GLY A 43 6.05 -14.07 -9.71
CA GLY A 43 5.26 -15.09 -10.41
C GLY A 43 3.85 -15.29 -9.84
N LEU A 44 3.36 -14.34 -9.03
CA LEU A 44 2.01 -14.39 -8.43
C LEU A 44 0.94 -13.81 -9.36
N LEU A 45 1.34 -13.06 -10.39
CA LEU A 45 0.46 -12.50 -11.41
C LEU A 45 1.03 -12.76 -12.80
N ASP A 46 0.19 -13.27 -13.71
CA ASP A 46 0.53 -13.40 -15.13
C ASP A 46 0.42 -12.07 -15.88
N ARG A 47 -0.45 -11.17 -15.38
CA ARG A 47 -0.70 -9.85 -15.96
C ARG A 47 -0.97 -8.81 -14.86
N PRO A 48 -0.60 -7.53 -15.10
CA PRO A 48 -0.92 -6.45 -14.17
C PRO A 48 -2.42 -6.33 -13.90
N ILE A 49 -2.79 -6.00 -12.66
CA ILE A 49 -4.18 -5.77 -12.25
C ILE A 49 -4.45 -4.26 -12.23
N VAL A 50 -5.58 -3.84 -12.79
CA VAL A 50 -6.10 -2.48 -12.59
C VAL A 50 -6.88 -2.46 -11.27
N TRP A 51 -6.18 -2.20 -10.17
CA TRP A 51 -6.68 -2.47 -8.81
C TRP A 51 -8.00 -1.78 -8.50
N PHE A 52 -8.12 -0.48 -8.84
CA PHE A 52 -9.24 0.36 -8.44
C PHE A 52 -10.52 0.22 -9.29
N THR A 53 -10.51 -0.55 -10.37
CA THR A 53 -11.71 -0.74 -11.23
C THR A 53 -12.49 -2.02 -10.91
N GLY A 54 -11.83 -3.01 -10.29
CA GLY A 54 -12.48 -4.27 -9.90
C GLY A 54 -13.20 -4.17 -8.55
N SER A 55 -14.39 -4.77 -8.46
CA SER A 55 -15.23 -4.77 -7.26
C SER A 55 -14.57 -5.42 -6.04
N VAL A 56 -13.70 -6.42 -6.26
CA VAL A 56 -12.96 -7.14 -5.21
C VAL A 56 -11.52 -6.62 -5.09
N THR A 57 -10.85 -6.39 -6.22
CA THR A 57 -9.44 -5.97 -6.22
C THR A 57 -9.22 -4.59 -5.62
N ALA A 58 -10.23 -3.70 -5.69
CA ALA A 58 -10.13 -2.35 -5.14
C ALA A 58 -10.03 -2.35 -3.61
N TRP A 59 -10.53 -3.39 -2.93
CA TRP A 59 -10.43 -3.50 -1.48
C TRP A 59 -9.01 -3.74 -0.98
N VAL A 60 -8.17 -4.42 -1.77
CA VAL A 60 -6.79 -4.75 -1.38
C VAL A 60 -5.96 -3.50 -1.05
N PRO A 61 -5.79 -2.51 -1.96
CA PRO A 61 -5.04 -1.30 -1.64
C PRO A 61 -5.67 -0.48 -0.52
N VAL A 62 -7.00 -0.46 -0.42
CA VAL A 62 -7.73 0.28 0.63
C VAL A 62 -7.44 -0.32 2.00
N MET A 63 -7.61 -1.63 2.16
CA MET A 63 -7.37 -2.33 3.42
C MET A 63 -5.90 -2.25 3.84
N LEU A 64 -4.95 -2.45 2.91
CA LEU A 64 -3.53 -2.35 3.23
C LEU A 64 -3.12 -0.94 3.66
N GLY A 65 -3.64 0.09 2.99
CA GLY A 65 -3.40 1.48 3.37
C GLY A 65 -3.97 1.82 4.74
N ASP A 66 -5.19 1.36 5.03
CA ASP A 66 -5.85 1.59 6.33
C ASP A 66 -5.12 0.86 7.47
N VAL A 67 -4.80 -0.43 7.29
CA VAL A 67 -4.02 -1.20 8.27
C VAL A 67 -2.67 -0.53 8.54
N TRP A 68 -1.93 -0.15 7.50
CA TRP A 68 -0.65 0.53 7.67
C TRP A 68 -0.79 1.84 8.46
N LYS A 69 -1.86 2.61 8.23
CA LYS A 69 -2.12 3.88 8.90
C LYS A 69 -2.57 3.71 10.36
N MET A 70 -3.33 2.67 10.67
CA MET A 70 -3.97 2.44 11.97
C MET A 70 -3.16 1.54 12.92
N THR A 71 -2.31 0.66 12.40
CA THR A 71 -1.45 -0.24 13.20
C THR A 71 -0.64 0.46 14.32
N PRO A 72 -0.15 1.71 14.18
CA PRO A 72 0.65 2.35 15.24
C PRO A 72 -0.09 2.59 16.56
N PHE A 73 -1.43 2.49 16.57
CA PHE A 73 -2.29 2.79 17.72
C PHE A 73 -2.87 1.55 18.43
N VAL A 74 -2.59 0.36 17.91
CA VAL A 74 -3.02 -0.93 18.48
C VAL A 74 -1.83 -1.60 19.13
#